data_AF-A0A212FMT4-F1
#
_entry.id   AF-A0A212FMT4-F1
#
_cell.length_a   1.000
_cell.length_b   1.000
_cell.length_c   1.000
_cell.angle_alpha   90.00
_cell.angle_beta   90.00
_cell.angle_gamma   90.00
#
_symmetry.space_group_name_H-M   'P 1'
#
loop_
_entity.id
_entity.type
_entity.pdbx_description
1 polymer ?
#
loop_
_entity_poly.entity_id
_entity_poly.type
_entity_poly.pdbx_seq_one_letter_code
_entity_poly.pdbx_strand_id
1 'polypeptide(L)'
;MRIARKPDGYHLDKPGRKFWHKLVLTPSNRTVKAEVVHYINGPIIEAKTSEKALRNQLYSMTDTCAYINLGKVFAQRCLECGITEMHCDIESGKGEKVEKFLEQVVKGGIQLKEVDVYKKPLPWDQHRPEKPWEVIEE
;
A
#
# COMPACT_ATOMS: atom_id res chain seq x y z
N MET A 1 -12.64 -4.90 -8.91
CA MET A 1 -14.00 -4.30 -8.97
C MET A 1 -14.13 -3.22 -7.89
N ARG A 2 -14.43 -1.96 -8.26
CA ARG A 2 -14.27 -0.76 -7.40
C ARG A 2 -15.57 -0.27 -6.73
N ILE A 3 -16.42 -1.18 -6.25
CA ILE A 3 -17.79 -0.87 -5.79
C ILE A 3 -17.89 -0.82 -4.26
N ALA A 4 -16.95 -1.45 -3.55
CA ALA A 4 -16.95 -1.50 -2.10
C ALA A 4 -16.93 -0.09 -1.49
N ARG A 5 -17.75 0.16 -0.48
CA ARG A 5 -17.77 1.48 0.18
C ARG A 5 -16.46 1.68 0.94
N LYS A 6 -15.76 2.78 0.67
CA LYS A 6 -14.72 3.28 1.57
C LYS A 6 -15.39 3.97 2.76
N PRO A 7 -14.85 3.85 3.98
CA PRO A 7 -15.29 4.70 5.08
C PRO A 7 -15.05 6.16 4.68
N ASP A 8 -16.09 6.99 4.80
CA ASP A 8 -16.06 8.40 4.43
C ASP A 8 -16.32 9.24 5.69
N GLY A 9 -15.71 10.42 5.75
CA GLY A 9 -15.67 11.27 6.95
C GLY A 9 -14.26 11.42 7.53
N TYR A 10 -14.18 11.83 8.80
CA TYR A 10 -12.93 12.13 9.51
C TYR A 10 -12.02 13.12 8.76
N HIS A 11 -12.61 14.08 8.04
CA HIS A 11 -11.85 15.04 7.21
C HIS A 11 -10.93 15.96 8.03
N LEU A 12 -11.22 16.13 9.32
CA LEU A 12 -10.43 16.94 10.24
C LEU A 12 -9.30 16.15 10.90
N ASP A 13 -9.38 14.82 10.91
CA ASP A 13 -8.38 13.96 11.53
C ASP A 13 -7.31 13.55 10.51
N LYS A 14 -6.05 13.76 10.84
CA LYS A 14 -4.90 13.21 10.12
C LYS A 14 -4.31 12.05 10.93
N PRO A 15 -4.01 10.88 10.34
CA PRO A 15 -4.18 10.48 8.94
C PRO A 15 -5.65 10.15 8.60
N GLY A 16 -6.05 10.42 7.36
CA GLY A 16 -7.41 10.15 6.88
C GLY A 16 -7.75 8.65 6.90
N ARG A 17 -9.04 8.32 7.01
CA ARG A 17 -9.51 6.92 7.08
C ARG A 17 -10.03 6.36 5.76
N LYS A 18 -10.05 7.16 4.69
CA LYS A 18 -10.69 6.82 3.40
C LYS A 18 -9.80 5.92 2.53
N PHE A 19 -9.72 4.64 2.87
CA PHE A 19 -9.00 3.61 2.11
C PHE A 19 -9.67 2.24 2.27
N TRP A 20 -9.39 1.30 1.36
CA TRP A 20 -9.64 -0.12 1.62
C TRP A 20 -8.43 -0.76 2.28
N HIS A 21 -7.25 -0.56 1.68
CA HIS A 21 -5.96 -1.07 2.10
C HIS A 21 -4.99 0.09 2.29
N LYS A 22 -4.28 0.12 3.42
CA LYS A 22 -3.28 1.13 3.74
C LYS A 22 -1.93 0.49 4.02
N LEU A 23 -0.88 1.07 3.44
CA LEU A 23 0.49 0.76 3.77
C LEU A 23 0.85 1.41 5.11
N VAL A 24 1.29 0.59 6.06
CA VAL A 24 1.82 1.04 7.35
C VAL A 24 3.24 0.56 7.50
N LEU A 25 4.17 1.49 7.72
CA LEU A 25 5.56 1.20 8.01
C LEU A 25 5.84 1.59 9.45
N THR A 26 6.22 0.62 10.28
CA THR A 26 6.56 0.83 11.69
C THR A 26 8.05 0.56 11.89
N PRO A 27 8.88 1.62 11.87
CA PRO A 27 10.28 1.49 12.24
C PRO A 27 10.41 1.34 13.77
N SER A 28 11.21 0.39 14.21
CA SER A 28 11.66 0.25 15.59
C SER A 28 13.18 0.32 15.63
N ASN A 29 13.76 0.60 16.80
CA ASN A 29 15.21 0.72 16.99
C ASN A 29 15.98 -0.54 16.54
N ARG A 30 15.34 -1.71 16.55
CA ARG A 30 15.96 -2.99 16.18
C ARG A 30 15.50 -3.56 14.85
N THR A 31 14.30 -3.23 14.42
CA THR A 31 13.63 -3.92 13.31
C THR A 31 12.64 -2.98 12.64
N VAL A 32 12.43 -3.20 11.35
CA VAL A 32 11.40 -2.52 10.57
C VAL A 32 10.30 -3.51 10.20
N LYS A 33 9.04 -3.11 10.40
CA LYS A 33 7.83 -3.83 10.02
C LYS A 33 7.08 -3.04 8.95
N ALA A 34 6.68 -3.70 7.87
CA ALA A 34 5.80 -3.18 6.83
C ALA A 34 4.52 -4.01 6.81
N GLU A 35 3.36 -3.36 6.70
CA GLU A 35 2.06 -4.02 6.73
C GLU A 35 1.08 -3.42 5.73
N VAL A 36 0.19 -4.27 5.21
CA VAL A 36 -1.04 -3.84 4.55
C VAL A 36 -2.19 -3.99 5.55
N VAL A 37 -2.79 -2.87 5.92
CA VAL A 37 -3.92 -2.82 6.86
C VAL A 37 -5.21 -2.57 6.11
N HIS A 38 -6.18 -3.45 6.30
CA HIS A 38 -7.56 -3.24 5.85
C HIS A 38 -8.36 -2.45 6.87
N TYR A 39 -9.24 -1.57 6.38
CA TYR A 39 -10.00 -0.64 7.24
C TYR A 39 -10.89 -1.32 8.30
N ILE A 40 -11.33 -2.57 8.08
CA ILE A 40 -12.12 -3.36 9.05
C ILE A 40 -11.28 -4.43 9.75
N ASN A 41 -10.48 -5.17 8.97
CA ASN A 41 -9.93 -6.46 9.42
C ASN A 41 -8.56 -6.30 10.08
N GLY A 42 -7.96 -5.11 10.00
CA GLY A 42 -6.60 -4.88 10.48
C GLY A 42 -5.54 -5.40 9.50
N PRO A 43 -4.37 -5.83 9.99
CA PRO A 43 -3.24 -6.23 9.14
C PRO A 43 -3.53 -7.54 8.40
N ILE A 44 -3.47 -7.51 7.07
CA ILE A 44 -3.63 -8.69 6.20
C ILE A 44 -2.27 -9.27 5.82
N ILE A 45 -1.37 -8.40 5.34
CA ILE A 45 -0.03 -8.80 4.90
C ILE A 45 0.97 -8.13 5.82
N GLU A 46 1.88 -8.92 6.37
CA GLU A 46 3.01 -8.42 7.13
C GLU A 46 4.32 -8.83 6.47
N ALA A 47 5.30 -7.94 6.51
CA ALA A 47 6.69 -8.27 6.26
C ALA A 47 7.55 -7.59 7.34
N LYS A 48 8.40 -8.38 8.00
CA LYS A 48 9.34 -7.85 9.00
C LYS A 48 10.75 -8.22 8.63
N THR A 49 11.66 -7.27 8.80
CA THR A 49 13.10 -7.54 8.78
C THR A 49 13.50 -8.64 9.78
N SER A 50 12.78 -8.77 10.92
CA SER A 50 12.99 -9.80 11.94
C SER A 50 12.77 -11.23 11.49
N GLU A 51 12.06 -11.43 10.38
CA GLU A 51 11.81 -12.76 9.83
C GLU A 51 13.12 -13.45 9.47
N LYS A 52 13.25 -14.73 9.83
CA LYS A 52 14.51 -15.47 9.67
C LYS A 52 15.02 -15.47 8.21
N ALA A 53 14.12 -15.56 7.24
CA ALA A 53 14.46 -15.53 5.82
C ALA A 53 15.13 -14.20 5.41
N LEU A 54 14.60 -13.06 5.85
CA LEU A 54 15.18 -11.74 5.61
C LEU A 54 16.44 -11.52 6.45
N ARG A 55 16.37 -11.86 7.74
CA ARG A 55 17.47 -11.68 8.69
C ARG A 55 18.76 -12.37 8.24
N ASN A 56 18.66 -13.58 7.70
CA ASN A 56 19.83 -14.33 7.24
C ASN A 56 20.53 -13.69 6.03
N GLN A 57 19.82 -12.86 5.27
CA GLN A 57 20.32 -12.18 4.07
C GLN A 57 20.73 -10.72 4.34
N LEU A 58 20.52 -10.22 5.56
CA LEU A 58 20.75 -8.83 5.93
C LEU A 58 21.91 -8.74 6.93
N TYR A 59 22.86 -7.86 6.64
CA TYR A 59 23.91 -7.50 7.59
C TYR A 59 23.35 -6.72 8.80
N SER A 60 22.41 -5.81 8.53
CA SER A 60 21.72 -4.98 9.53
C SER A 60 20.24 -4.89 9.20
N MET A 61 19.43 -4.70 10.24
CA MET A 61 17.96 -4.74 10.18
C MET A 61 17.33 -3.36 10.02
N THR A 62 18.12 -2.30 10.18
CA THR A 62 17.68 -0.90 10.14
C THR A 62 18.39 -0.08 9.08
N ASP A 63 19.32 -0.69 8.35
CA ASP A 63 20.08 -0.05 7.27
C ASP A 63 19.23 0.14 6.02
N THR A 64 19.69 1.02 5.13
CA THR A 64 19.02 1.29 3.85
C THR A 64 18.82 0.02 3.00
N CYS A 65 19.77 -0.91 3.02
CA CYS A 65 19.64 -2.20 2.35
C CYS A 65 18.50 -3.05 2.94
N ALA A 66 18.24 -2.95 4.24
CA ALA A 66 17.12 -3.62 4.89
C ALA A 66 15.78 -3.10 4.35
N TYR A 67 15.64 -1.78 4.20
CA TYR A 67 14.44 -1.16 3.62
C TYR A 67 14.25 -1.57 2.14
N ILE A 68 15.31 -1.59 1.34
CA ILE A 68 15.25 -2.03 -0.07
C ILE A 68 14.78 -3.49 -0.17
N ASN A 69 15.40 -4.39 0.59
CA ASN A 69 15.06 -5.81 0.54
C ASN A 69 13.69 -6.11 1.15
N LEU A 70 13.32 -5.38 2.21
CA LEU A 70 11.98 -5.43 2.78
C LEU A 70 10.93 -5.01 1.75
N GLY A 71 11.16 -3.92 1.02
CA GLY A 71 10.26 -3.44 -0.04
C GLY A 71 10.05 -4.46 -1.15
N LYS A 72 11.12 -5.15 -1.58
CA LYS A 72 11.03 -6.22 -2.59
C LYS A 72 10.19 -7.40 -2.12
N VAL A 73 10.47 -7.92 -0.91
CA VAL A 73 9.73 -9.06 -0.35
C VAL A 73 8.28 -8.68 -0.08
N PHE A 74 8.05 -7.49 0.44
CA PHE A 74 6.72 -6.97 0.69
C PHE A 74 5.92 -6.83 -0.61
N ALA A 75 6.53 -6.27 -1.66
CA ALA A 75 5.85 -6.10 -2.94
C ALA A 75 5.50 -7.45 -3.58
N GLN A 76 6.42 -8.41 -3.51
CA GLN A 76 6.18 -9.77 -3.97
C GLN A 76 5.00 -10.42 -3.24
N ARG A 77 4.96 -10.33 -1.89
CA ARG A 77 3.84 -10.88 -1.10
C ARG A 77 2.50 -10.26 -1.47
N CYS A 78 2.47 -8.95 -1.67
CA CYS A 78 1.26 -8.25 -2.08
C CYS A 78 0.77 -8.73 -3.45
N LEU A 79 1.67 -8.90 -4.43
CA LEU A 79 1.31 -9.45 -5.74
C LEU A 79 0.82 -10.90 -5.66
N GLU A 80 1.49 -11.75 -4.89
CA GLU A 80 1.08 -13.15 -4.66
C GLU A 80 -0.30 -13.26 -4.00
N CYS A 81 -0.63 -12.30 -3.13
CA CYS A 81 -1.95 -12.18 -2.51
C CYS A 81 -2.99 -11.45 -3.38
N GLY A 82 -2.62 -10.95 -4.57
CA GLY A 82 -3.52 -10.23 -5.48
C GLY A 82 -3.82 -8.78 -5.09
N ILE A 83 -3.02 -8.16 -4.21
CA ILE A 83 -3.14 -6.75 -3.84
C ILE A 83 -2.22 -5.91 -4.73
N THR A 84 -2.82 -5.13 -5.63
CA THR A 84 -2.10 -4.27 -6.57
C THR A 84 -2.13 -2.78 -6.20
N GLU A 85 -3.16 -2.34 -5.48
CA GLU A 85 -3.41 -0.94 -5.12
C GLU A 85 -3.50 -0.81 -3.58
N MET A 86 -2.84 0.19 -3.01
CA MET A 86 -2.92 0.51 -1.57
C MET A 86 -2.73 2.01 -1.34
N HIS A 87 -3.23 2.52 -0.22
CA HIS A 87 -3.08 3.92 0.17
C HIS A 87 -1.81 4.12 1.01
N CYS A 88 -1.01 5.15 0.71
CA CYS A 88 0.18 5.51 1.46
C CYS A 88 0.06 6.93 2.04
N ASP A 89 0.12 7.03 3.37
CA ASP A 89 0.13 8.31 4.10
C ASP A 89 1.53 8.79 4.47
N ILE A 90 2.56 8.01 4.12
CA ILE A 90 3.93 8.28 4.55
C ILE A 90 4.55 9.35 3.66
N GLU A 91 4.81 10.53 4.24
CA GLU A 91 5.60 11.58 3.61
C GLU A 91 7.09 11.30 3.85
N SER A 92 7.78 10.74 2.85
CA SER A 92 9.23 10.52 2.94
C SER A 92 10.02 11.76 2.52
N GLY A 93 11.03 12.14 3.31
CA GLY A 93 12.00 13.16 2.90
C GLY A 93 12.91 12.65 1.79
N LYS A 94 13.44 13.56 0.95
CA LYS A 94 14.39 13.22 -0.11
C LYS A 94 15.67 12.60 0.48
N GLY A 95 16.05 11.43 -0.02
CA GLY A 95 17.23 10.66 0.40
C GLY A 95 17.00 9.73 1.60
N GLU A 96 15.77 9.65 2.11
CA GLU A 96 15.46 8.85 3.29
C GLU A 96 15.39 7.34 2.97
N LYS A 97 15.68 6.49 3.97
CA LYS A 97 15.56 5.03 3.82
C LYS A 97 14.15 4.59 3.44
N VAL A 98 13.15 5.35 3.89
CA VAL A 98 11.73 5.14 3.61
C VAL A 98 11.42 5.39 2.13
N GLU A 99 11.99 6.42 1.51
CA GLU A 99 11.80 6.70 0.08
C GLU A 99 12.27 5.51 -0.76
N LYS A 100 13.46 4.98 -0.47
CA LYS A 100 14.00 3.79 -1.15
C LYS A 100 13.13 2.55 -0.97
N PHE A 101 12.46 2.41 0.17
CA PHE A 101 11.46 1.35 0.36
C PHE A 101 10.26 1.56 -0.57
N LEU A 102 9.69 2.77 -0.59
CA LEU A 102 8.54 3.09 -1.44
C LEU A 102 8.87 2.92 -2.93
N GLU A 103 10.06 3.32 -3.37
CA GLU A 103 10.55 3.09 -4.73
C GLU A 103 10.58 1.60 -5.09
N GLN A 104 11.05 0.73 -4.18
CA GLN A 104 11.04 -0.71 -4.44
C GLN A 104 9.64 -1.29 -4.50
N VAL A 105 8.71 -0.78 -3.69
CA VAL A 105 7.29 -1.20 -3.72
C VAL A 105 6.65 -0.83 -5.05
N VAL A 106 6.86 0.40 -5.53
CA VAL A 106 6.38 0.86 -6.84
C VAL A 106 7.03 0.06 -7.97
N LYS A 107 8.34 -0.18 -7.89
CA LYS A 107 9.07 -1.02 -8.87
C LYS A 107 8.55 -2.45 -8.89
N GLY A 108 8.05 -2.95 -7.76
CA GLY A 108 7.37 -4.23 -7.64
C GLY A 108 5.97 -4.27 -8.24
N GLY A 109 5.49 -3.21 -8.90
CA GLY A 109 4.19 -3.19 -9.59
C GLY A 109 3.01 -2.78 -8.73
N ILE A 110 3.26 -2.24 -7.53
CA ILE A 110 2.19 -1.81 -6.61
C ILE A 110 1.97 -0.31 -6.76
N GLN A 111 0.70 0.07 -6.92
CA GLN A 111 0.28 1.46 -6.94
C GLN A 111 0.00 1.94 -5.52
N LEU A 112 0.76 2.94 -5.06
CA LEU A 112 0.63 3.56 -3.73
C LEU A 112 -0.55 4.56 -3.60
N LYS A 113 -1.41 4.57 -4.62
CA LYS A 113 -2.65 5.34 -4.62
C LYS A 113 -3.77 4.42 -5.04
N GLU A 114 -4.76 4.26 -4.16
CA GLU A 114 -5.98 3.56 -4.51
C GLU A 114 -6.83 4.39 -5.48
N VAL A 115 -7.54 3.71 -6.36
CA VAL A 115 -8.52 4.37 -7.22
C VAL A 115 -9.80 4.69 -6.44
N ASP A 116 -10.50 5.71 -6.92
CA ASP A 116 -11.77 6.14 -6.37
C ASP A 116 -12.87 5.07 -6.50
N VAL A 117 -13.81 5.13 -5.56
CA VAL A 117 -14.99 4.27 -5.57
C VAL A 117 -15.86 4.63 -6.77
N TYR A 118 -16.23 3.63 -7.56
CA TYR A 118 -17.14 3.83 -8.67
C TYR A 118 -18.50 4.33 -8.15
N LYS A 119 -18.93 5.47 -8.67
CA LYS A 119 -20.26 6.03 -8.44
C LYS A 119 -21.08 5.85 -9.69
N LYS A 120 -22.31 5.34 -9.54
CA LYS A 120 -23.25 5.24 -10.66
C LYS A 120 -23.57 6.67 -11.13
N PRO A 121 -23.31 6.99 -12.41
CA PRO A 121 -23.61 8.31 -12.95
C PRO A 121 -25.13 8.50 -13.08
N LEU A 122 -25.57 9.72 -12.83
CA LEU A 122 -26.96 10.15 -12.96
C LEU A 122 -27.26 10.48 -14.44
N PRO A 123 -28.54 10.48 -14.86
CA PRO A 123 -28.90 10.72 -16.26
C PRO A 123 -28.41 12.07 -16.82
N TRP A 124 -28.17 13.05 -15.95
CA TRP A 124 -27.71 14.40 -16.30
C TRP A 124 -26.19 14.61 -16.13
N ASP A 125 -25.44 13.58 -15.73
CA ASP A 125 -23.99 13.71 -15.60
C ASP A 125 -23.32 13.71 -16.98
N GLN A 126 -22.48 14.72 -17.24
CA GLN A 126 -21.72 14.85 -18.49
C GLN A 126 -20.66 13.75 -18.66
N HIS A 127 -20.01 13.35 -17.55
CA HIS A 127 -18.97 12.32 -17.55
C HIS A 127 -19.52 11.01 -17.00
N ARG A 128 -19.47 9.97 -17.82
CA ARG A 128 -19.89 8.61 -17.46
C ARG A 128 -18.63 7.75 -17.30
N PRO A 129 -18.16 7.49 -16.06
CA PRO A 129 -17.01 6.63 -15.86
C PRO A 129 -17.31 5.21 -16.37
N GLU A 130 -16.29 4.56 -16.87
CA GLU A 130 -16.38 3.17 -17.31
C GLU A 130 -16.79 2.26 -16.16
N LYS A 131 -17.59 1.24 -16.48
CA LYS A 131 -18.06 0.30 -15.48
C LYS A 131 -16.89 -0.60 -15.09
N PRO A 132 -16.59 -0.79 -13.79
CA PRO A 132 -15.46 -1.61 -13.34
C PRO A 132 -15.50 -3.09 -13.71
N TRP A 133 -16.57 -3.57 -14.34
CA TRP A 133 -16.80 -4.95 -14.76
C TRP A 133 -16.94 -5.08 -16.28
N GLU A 134 -16.89 -3.97 -17.02
CA GLU A 134 -16.75 -4.00 -18.46
C GLU A 134 -15.25 -4.17 -18.76
N VAL A 135 -14.88 -5.34 -19.27
CA VAL A 135 -13.54 -5.57 -19.81
C VAL A 135 -13.53 -4.95 -21.20
N ILE A 136 -12.82 -3.85 -21.35
CA ILE A 136 -12.55 -3.24 -22.64
C ILE A 136 -11.24 -3.85 -23.09
N GLU A 137 -11.27 -4.66 -24.15
CA GLU A 137 -10.04 -5.11 -24.80
C GLU A 137 -9.39 -3.86 -25.43
N GLU A 138 -8.24 -3.44 -24.90
CA GLU A 138 -7.36 -2.45 -25.53
C GLU A 138 -6.55 -3.09 -26.67
#